data_AF-A0A9D9Q286-F1
#
_entry.id   AF-A0A9D9Q286-F1
#
_cell.length_a   1.000
_cell.length_b   1.000
_cell.length_c   1.000
_cell.angle_alpha   90.00
_cell.angle_beta   90.00
_cell.angle_gamma   90.00
#
_symmetry.space_group_name_H-M   'P 1'
#
loop_
_entity.id
_entity.type
_entity.pdbx_description
1 polymer ?
#
loop_
_entity_poly.entity_id
_entity_poly.type
_entity_poly.pdbx_seq_one_letter_code
_entity_poly.pdbx_strand_id
1 'polypeptide(L)'
;EAERGDYLPQATAKALEILTANCAKEKCGFFMMVEGSLIDFAGHNNDAKQIYAEMKDFDEVVGIAFDYADKHEGTLVVVCADHETGGLSLPSSKTDFTLSESGVEYRYGTTSHSATMIPALFYGTCAKEFAGIMDNTELSRRIGSLLGL
;
A
#
# COMPACT_ATOMS: atom_id res chain seq x y z
N GLU A 1 -11.71 13.06 -5.30
CA GLU A 1 -11.04 13.12 -3.99
C GLU A 1 -11.55 11.94 -3.18
N ALA A 2 -10.73 11.39 -2.27
CA ALA A 2 -11.15 10.27 -1.43
C ALA A 2 -12.34 10.70 -0.57
N GLU A 3 -13.26 9.79 -0.27
CA GLU A 3 -14.50 10.13 0.45
C GLU A 3 -14.21 10.70 1.85
N ARG A 4 -13.08 10.27 2.42
CA ARG A 4 -12.57 10.67 3.74
C ARG A 4 -11.65 11.89 3.74
N GLY A 5 -11.46 12.56 2.60
CA GLY A 5 -10.45 13.63 2.48
C GLY A 5 -9.04 13.11 2.75
N ASP A 6 -8.21 13.88 3.46
CA ASP A 6 -6.81 13.59 3.77
C ASP A 6 -6.61 12.92 5.14
N TYR A 7 -7.65 12.27 5.67
CA TYR A 7 -7.63 11.70 7.02
C TYR A 7 -6.54 10.63 7.20
N LEU A 8 -6.39 9.69 6.25
CA LEU A 8 -5.42 8.59 6.42
C LEU A 8 -3.97 9.08 6.41
N PRO A 9 -3.54 9.97 5.49
CA PRO A 9 -2.24 10.64 5.58
C PRO A 9 -2.02 11.35 6.92
N GLN A 10 -2.99 12.16 7.36
CA GLN A 10 -2.87 12.91 8.63
C GLN A 10 -2.78 11.98 9.85
N ALA A 11 -3.63 10.95 9.91
CA ALA A 11 -3.61 9.97 10.98
C ALA A 11 -2.30 9.20 11.02
N THR A 12 -1.74 8.85 9.85
CA THR A 12 -0.44 8.18 9.72
C THR A 12 0.68 9.05 10.24
N ALA A 13 0.77 10.30 9.78
CA ALA A 13 1.77 11.25 10.26
C ALA A 13 1.68 11.45 11.78
N LYS A 14 0.46 11.57 12.32
CA LYS A 14 0.25 11.76 13.75
C LYS A 14 0.62 10.54 14.57
N ALA A 15 0.28 9.33 14.09
CA ALA A 15 0.66 8.09 14.76
C ALA A 15 2.19 7.93 14.79
N LEU A 16 2.89 8.21 13.69
CA LEU A 16 4.36 8.21 13.66
C LEU A 16 4.96 9.21 14.65
N GLU A 17 4.42 10.43 14.76
CA GLU A 17 4.85 11.42 15.75
C GLU A 17 4.73 10.88 17.19
N ILE A 18 3.56 10.32 17.53
CA ILE A 18 3.27 9.81 18.88
C ILE A 18 4.15 8.60 19.21
N LEU A 19 4.24 7.62 18.30
CA LEU A 19 5.02 6.40 18.50
C LEU A 19 6.51 6.72 18.64
N THR A 20 7.04 7.60 17.79
CA THR A 20 8.44 8.07 17.88
C THR A 20 8.72 8.73 19.22
N ALA A 21 7.84 9.63 19.67
CA ALA A 21 8.01 10.33 20.95
C ALA A 21 7.96 9.39 22.16
N ASN A 22 7.16 8.32 22.09
CA ASN A 22 7.08 7.30 23.15
C ASN A 22 8.33 6.41 23.15
N CYS A 23 8.73 5.92 21.97
CA CYS A 23 9.90 5.07 21.79
C CYS A 23 11.22 5.77 22.19
N ALA A 24 11.32 7.07 21.98
CA ALA A 24 12.46 7.87 22.43
C ALA A 24 12.62 7.87 23.97
N LYS A 25 11.52 7.77 24.73
CA LYS A 25 11.54 7.72 26.20
C LYS A 25 11.88 6.32 26.72
N GLU A 26 11.26 5.31 26.13
CA GLU A 26 11.34 3.92 26.57
C GLU A 26 12.52 3.14 25.95
N LYS A 27 13.26 3.75 25.02
CA LYS A 27 14.35 3.12 24.25
C LYS A 27 13.92 1.83 23.55
N CYS A 28 12.72 1.84 22.98
CA CYS A 28 12.15 0.72 22.21
C CYS A 28 11.87 1.11 20.76
N GLY A 29 11.56 0.13 19.91
CA GLY A 29 10.97 0.36 18.59
C GLY A 29 9.44 0.22 18.63
N PHE A 30 8.80 0.35 17.47
CA PHE A 30 7.35 0.12 17.32
C PHE A 30 7.04 -0.68 16.06
N PHE A 31 5.87 -1.31 16.06
CA PHE A 31 5.21 -1.85 14.88
C PHE A 31 3.93 -1.04 14.64
N MET A 32 3.70 -0.64 13.39
CA MET A 32 2.54 0.14 12.98
C MET A 32 1.98 -0.46 11.70
N MET A 33 0.65 -0.63 11.66
CA MET A 33 -0.09 -1.06 10.48
C MET A 33 -1.04 0.05 10.06
N VAL A 34 -1.07 0.36 8.77
CA VAL A 34 -1.93 1.37 8.15
C VAL A 34 -2.67 0.73 6.99
N GLU A 35 -3.97 0.98 6.88
CA GLU A 35 -4.84 0.30 5.93
C GLU A 35 -5.59 1.31 5.03
N GLY A 36 -5.41 1.17 3.72
CA GLY A 36 -6.21 1.84 2.68
C GLY A 36 -7.48 1.07 2.35
N SER A 37 -8.36 0.89 3.34
CA SER A 37 -9.48 -0.08 3.27
C SER A 37 -10.51 0.17 2.15
N LEU A 38 -10.68 1.42 1.71
CA LEU A 38 -11.72 1.76 0.73
C LEU A 38 -11.36 1.43 -0.71
N ILE A 39 -10.10 1.06 -0.99
CA ILE A 39 -9.68 0.58 -2.32
C ILE A 39 -10.44 -0.72 -2.67
N ASP A 40 -10.56 -1.64 -1.72
CA ASP A 40 -11.30 -2.89 -1.88
C ASP A 40 -12.80 -2.66 -2.11
N PHE A 41 -13.43 -1.80 -1.30
CA PHE A 41 -14.83 -1.41 -1.48
C PHE A 41 -15.10 -0.80 -2.85
N ALA A 42 -14.22 0.07 -3.32
CA ALA A 42 -14.31 0.67 -4.65
C ALA A 42 -14.14 -0.39 -5.77
N GLY A 43 -13.28 -1.39 -5.54
CA GLY A 43 -13.14 -2.58 -6.37
C GLY A 43 -14.42 -3.38 -6.46
N HIS A 44 -15.08 -3.68 -5.34
CA HIS A 44 -16.38 -4.38 -5.31
C HIS A 44 -17.46 -3.61 -6.09
N ASN A 45 -17.43 -2.28 -6.06
CA ASN A 45 -18.38 -1.42 -6.76
C ASN A 45 -18.03 -1.18 -8.23
N ASN A 46 -16.88 -1.68 -8.71
CA ASN A 46 -16.35 -1.37 -10.04
C ASN A 46 -16.26 0.14 -10.31
N ASP A 47 -15.93 0.93 -9.29
CA ASP A 47 -15.85 2.39 -9.39
C ASP A 47 -14.41 2.85 -9.61
N ALA A 48 -14.04 3.03 -10.88
CA ALA A 48 -12.70 3.47 -11.26
C ALA A 48 -12.32 4.84 -10.69
N LYS A 49 -13.29 5.74 -10.50
CA LYS A 49 -13.03 7.08 -9.96
C LYS A 49 -12.70 6.99 -8.47
N GLN A 50 -13.43 6.16 -7.74
CA GLN A 50 -13.19 5.93 -6.32
C GLN A 50 -11.88 5.15 -6.11
N ILE A 51 -11.61 4.10 -6.90
CA ILE A 51 -10.32 3.39 -6.85
C ILE A 51 -9.17 4.37 -7.04
N TYR A 52 -9.22 5.24 -8.05
CA TYR A 52 -8.18 6.24 -8.28
C TYR A 52 -8.02 7.20 -7.09
N ALA A 53 -9.13 7.66 -6.52
CA ALA A 53 -9.11 8.58 -5.38
C ALA A 53 -8.50 7.94 -4.13
N GLU A 54 -8.89 6.71 -3.79
CA GLU A 54 -8.40 5.97 -2.62
C GLU A 54 -6.96 5.49 -2.82
N MET A 55 -6.56 5.11 -4.04
CA MET A 55 -5.16 4.81 -4.37
C MET A 55 -4.26 6.03 -4.23
N LYS A 56 -4.74 7.22 -4.62
CA LYS A 56 -3.99 8.47 -4.43
C LYS A 56 -3.81 8.79 -2.94
N ASP A 57 -4.87 8.63 -2.15
CA ASP A 57 -4.81 8.84 -0.69
C ASP A 57 -3.82 7.85 -0.03
N PHE A 58 -3.81 6.59 -0.47
CA PHE A 58 -2.84 5.60 0.01
C PHE A 58 -1.40 5.86 -0.48
N ASP A 59 -1.21 6.40 -1.70
CA ASP A 59 0.10 6.83 -2.20
C ASP A 59 0.72 7.93 -1.33
N GLU A 60 -0.08 8.89 -0.86
CA GLU A 60 0.38 9.94 0.07
C GLU A 60 0.86 9.32 1.41
N VAL A 61 0.19 8.28 1.90
CA VAL A 61 0.61 7.50 3.09
C VAL A 61 1.94 6.79 2.86
N VAL A 62 2.13 6.16 1.70
CA VAL A 62 3.39 5.51 1.33
C VAL A 62 4.53 6.53 1.28
N GLY A 63 4.29 7.71 0.70
CA GLY A 63 5.24 8.82 0.70
C GLY A 63 5.66 9.25 2.11
N ILE A 64 4.70 9.43 3.03
CA ILE A 64 4.97 9.76 4.44
C ILE A 64 5.82 8.66 5.12
N ALA A 65 5.51 7.38 4.87
CA ALA A 65 6.26 6.27 5.44
C ALA A 65 7.69 6.19 4.91
N PHE A 66 7.91 6.47 3.63
CA PHE A 66 9.24 6.50 3.02
C PHE A 66 10.07 7.66 3.55
N ASP A 67 9.49 8.86 3.61
CA ASP A 67 10.09 10.03 4.24
C ASP A 67 10.48 9.78 5.70
N TYR A 68 9.66 9.02 6.43
CA TYR A 68 9.95 8.62 7.79
C TYR A 68 11.15 7.67 7.84
N ALA A 69 11.17 6.64 6.99
CA ALA A 69 12.26 5.67 6.93
C ALA A 69 13.60 6.30 6.55
N ASP A 70 13.61 7.28 5.66
CA ASP A 70 14.81 8.04 5.27
C ASP A 70 15.40 8.87 6.42
N LYS A 71 14.55 9.31 7.35
CA LYS A 71 14.94 10.14 8.51
C LYS A 71 15.20 9.32 9.77
N HIS A 72 14.80 8.05 9.80
CA HIS A 72 14.87 7.17 10.96
C HIS A 72 15.49 5.82 10.57
N GLU A 73 16.83 5.74 10.64
CA GLU A 73 17.57 4.50 10.43
C GLU A 73 17.03 3.36 11.30
N GLY A 74 17.02 2.13 10.75
CA GLY A 74 16.42 0.97 11.42
C GLY A 74 14.94 0.74 11.07
N THR A 75 14.33 1.63 10.28
CA THR A 75 12.93 1.47 9.83
C THR A 75 12.85 0.59 8.57
N LEU A 76 11.95 -0.40 8.58
CA LEU A 76 11.49 -1.14 7.41
C LEU A 76 10.05 -0.73 7.09
N VAL A 77 9.79 -0.32 5.85
CA VAL A 77 8.43 -0.09 5.33
C VAL A 77 8.05 -1.26 4.44
N VAL A 78 6.85 -1.79 4.68
CA VAL A 78 6.24 -2.86 3.91
C VAL A 78 4.92 -2.34 3.35
N VAL A 79 4.78 -2.37 2.02
CA VAL A 79 3.53 -2.03 1.34
C VAL A 79 3.07 -3.26 0.56
N CYS A 80 1.89 -3.77 0.86
CA CYS A 80 1.32 -4.92 0.16
C CYS A 80 -0.21 -4.81 0.14
N ALA A 81 -0.83 -5.70 -0.62
CA ALA A 81 -2.27 -5.95 -0.59
C ALA A 81 -2.54 -7.33 0.02
N ASP A 82 -3.71 -7.50 0.59
CA ASP A 82 -4.26 -8.79 1.02
C ASP A 82 -4.79 -9.61 -0.17
N HIS A 83 -5.44 -8.95 -1.15
CA HIS A 83 -5.85 -9.51 -2.44
C HIS A 83 -6.13 -8.42 -3.49
N GLU A 84 -6.43 -8.82 -4.72
CA GLU A 84 -7.03 -7.93 -5.74
C GLU A 84 -8.55 -8.05 -5.72
N THR A 85 -9.24 -6.95 -6.03
CA THR A 85 -10.70 -6.91 -6.06
C THR A 85 -11.22 -6.22 -7.32
N GLY A 86 -12.22 -6.84 -7.96
CA GLY A 86 -12.87 -6.36 -9.18
C GLY A 86 -12.32 -6.98 -10.47
N GLY A 87 -11.14 -7.59 -10.44
CA GLY A 87 -10.47 -8.08 -11.65
C GLY A 87 -10.24 -6.95 -12.64
N LEU A 88 -9.71 -5.81 -12.16
CA LEU A 88 -9.52 -4.61 -12.95
C LEU A 88 -8.44 -4.82 -14.01
N SER A 89 -8.77 -4.45 -15.24
CA SER A 89 -7.85 -4.38 -16.37
C SER A 89 -7.93 -3.02 -17.03
N LEU A 90 -6.79 -2.55 -17.53
CA LEU A 90 -6.62 -1.23 -18.15
C LEU A 90 -6.26 -1.34 -19.63
N PRO A 91 -7.14 -1.87 -20.50
CA PRO A 91 -6.82 -1.97 -21.92
C PRO A 91 -6.85 -0.58 -22.59
N SER A 92 -6.12 -0.48 -23.71
CA SER A 92 -6.24 0.67 -24.61
C SER A 92 -7.65 0.76 -25.17
N SER A 93 -8.19 1.97 -25.32
CA SER A 93 -9.45 2.17 -26.08
C SER A 93 -9.24 2.03 -27.60
N LYS A 94 -7.99 1.94 -28.06
CA LYS A 94 -7.60 1.71 -29.47
C LYS A 94 -6.60 0.56 -29.56
N THR A 95 -6.12 0.23 -30.76
CA THR A 95 -5.17 -0.88 -30.94
C THR A 95 -3.74 -0.56 -30.50
N ASP A 96 -3.35 0.72 -30.48
CA ASP A 96 -1.99 1.14 -30.14
C ASP A 96 -1.97 1.88 -28.79
N PHE A 97 -1.52 1.21 -27.73
CA PHE A 97 -1.44 1.78 -26.37
C PHE A 97 -0.33 2.83 -26.20
N THR A 98 0.53 3.03 -27.20
CA THR A 98 1.64 4.01 -27.11
C THR A 98 1.23 5.43 -27.47
N LEU A 99 0.07 5.60 -28.11
CA LEU A 99 -0.44 6.89 -28.55
C LEU A 99 -1.29 7.55 -27.47
N SER A 100 -1.03 8.82 -27.18
CA SER A 100 -1.74 9.57 -26.13
C SER A 100 -3.26 9.66 -26.36
N GLU A 101 -3.68 9.69 -27.62
CA GLU A 101 -5.08 9.77 -28.04
C GLU A 101 -5.80 8.41 -28.01
N SER A 102 -5.12 7.33 -27.64
CA SER A 102 -5.73 6.01 -27.55
C SER A 102 -6.57 5.85 -26.29
N GLY A 103 -6.33 6.65 -25.26
CA GLY A 103 -7.06 6.56 -24.00
C GLY A 103 -6.87 5.22 -23.29
N VAL A 104 -7.51 5.11 -22.13
CA VAL A 104 -7.50 3.90 -21.28
C VAL A 104 -8.94 3.59 -20.89
N GLU A 105 -9.34 2.34 -21.05
CA GLU A 105 -10.59 1.83 -20.50
C GLU A 105 -10.35 1.19 -19.14
N TYR A 106 -11.40 1.15 -18.31
CA TYR A 106 -11.42 0.42 -17.05
C TYR A 106 -12.41 -0.72 -17.20
N ARG A 107 -11.91 -1.97 -17.23
CA ARG A 107 -12.74 -3.16 -17.39
C ARG A 107 -12.61 -4.06 -16.19
N TYR A 108 -13.74 -4.48 -15.66
CA TYR A 108 -13.83 -5.34 -14.48
C TYR A 108 -14.30 -6.72 -14.87
N GLY A 109 -13.65 -7.74 -14.31
CA GLY A 109 -13.99 -9.15 -14.52
C GLY A 109 -15.01 -9.70 -13.52
N THR A 110 -15.18 -9.04 -12.38
CA THR A 110 -16.01 -9.50 -11.26
C THR A 110 -16.42 -8.33 -10.37
N THR A 111 -17.31 -8.56 -9.41
CA THR A 111 -17.59 -7.65 -8.27
C THR A 111 -17.10 -8.28 -6.96
N SER A 112 -16.16 -9.22 -7.05
CA SER A 112 -15.57 -9.97 -5.93
C SER A 112 -14.05 -9.94 -6.05
N HIS A 113 -13.36 -10.72 -5.24
CA HIS A 113 -11.90 -10.78 -5.28
C HIS A 113 -11.42 -11.54 -6.51
N SER A 114 -10.22 -11.26 -6.98
CA SER A 114 -9.50 -12.09 -7.93
C SER A 114 -8.18 -12.58 -7.34
N ALA A 115 -7.71 -13.73 -7.83
CA ALA A 115 -6.59 -14.46 -7.26
C ALA A 115 -5.24 -14.11 -7.92
N THR A 116 -5.11 -12.93 -8.53
CA THR A 116 -3.83 -12.51 -9.11
C THR A 116 -2.78 -12.37 -8.01
N MET A 117 -1.51 -12.65 -8.35
CA MET A 117 -0.41 -12.31 -7.46
C MET A 117 -0.34 -10.80 -7.28
N ILE A 118 -0.24 -10.36 -6.02
CA ILE A 118 -0.10 -8.95 -5.67
C ILE A 118 1.38 -8.58 -5.53
N PRO A 119 1.77 -7.36 -5.89
CA PRO A 119 3.11 -6.86 -5.58
C PRO A 119 3.21 -6.57 -4.07
N ALA A 120 4.39 -6.84 -3.51
CA ALA A 120 4.79 -6.34 -2.21
C ALA A 120 6.06 -5.50 -2.39
N LEU A 121 6.04 -4.27 -1.89
CA LEU A 121 7.13 -3.32 -1.94
C LEU A 121 7.76 -3.21 -0.55
N PHE A 122 9.09 -3.25 -0.53
CA PHE A 122 9.89 -3.17 0.68
C PHE A 122 10.86 -2.01 0.55
N TYR A 123 10.92 -1.14 1.57
CA TYR A 123 11.77 0.04 1.56
C TYR A 123 12.46 0.25 2.91
N GLY A 124 13.67 0.79 2.89
CA GLY A 124 14.48 1.05 4.08
C GLY A 124 15.30 -0.16 4.55
N THR A 125 15.43 -0.28 5.86
CA THR A 125 16.34 -1.24 6.52
C THR A 125 15.91 -2.68 6.25
N CYS A 126 16.86 -3.52 5.84
CA CYS A 126 16.62 -4.94 5.53
C CYS A 126 15.64 -5.22 4.37
N ALA A 127 15.23 -4.23 3.57
CA ALA A 127 14.29 -4.44 2.46
C ALA A 127 14.73 -5.53 1.46
N LYS A 128 16.03 -5.66 1.21
CA LYS A 128 16.61 -6.67 0.32
C LYS A 128 16.36 -8.13 0.76
N GLU A 129 16.04 -8.37 2.03
CA GLU A 129 15.77 -9.71 2.58
C GLU A 129 14.40 -10.26 2.13
N PHE A 130 13.59 -9.43 1.46
CA PHE A 130 12.24 -9.74 1.00
C PHE A 130 12.11 -9.85 -0.52
N ALA A 131 13.22 -9.93 -1.24
CA ALA A 131 13.18 -10.09 -2.70
C ALA A 131 12.66 -11.47 -3.12
N GLY A 132 11.91 -11.50 -4.23
CA GLY A 132 11.43 -12.73 -4.87
C GLY A 132 9.93 -12.95 -4.72
N ILE A 133 9.50 -14.18 -5.04
CA ILE A 133 8.13 -14.64 -4.89
C ILE A 133 8.03 -15.32 -3.53
N MET A 134 7.02 -14.97 -2.73
CA MET A 134 6.79 -15.56 -1.42
C MET A 134 5.29 -15.75 -1.17
N ASP A 135 4.96 -16.69 -0.31
CA ASP A 135 3.61 -16.81 0.25
C ASP A 135 3.36 -15.71 1.29
N ASN A 136 2.11 -15.24 1.43
CA ASN A 136 1.81 -14.17 2.38
C ASN A 136 2.07 -14.57 3.85
N THR A 137 2.05 -15.86 4.18
CA THR A 137 2.40 -16.35 5.52
C THR A 137 3.89 -16.18 5.85
N GLU A 138 4.75 -16.02 4.84
CA GLU A 138 6.16 -15.75 5.06
C GLU A 138 6.40 -14.32 5.52
N LEU A 139 5.54 -13.37 5.14
CA LEU A 139 5.72 -11.96 5.45
C LEU A 139 5.78 -11.72 6.95
N SER A 140 4.80 -12.22 7.71
CA SER A 140 4.75 -12.07 9.16
C SER A 140 5.91 -12.78 9.86
N ARG A 141 6.32 -13.96 9.37
CA ARG A 141 7.47 -14.71 9.91
C ARG A 141 8.78 -13.96 9.72
N ARG A 142 9.01 -13.40 8.52
CA ARG A 142 10.21 -12.63 8.21
C ARG A 142 10.27 -11.32 9.00
N ILE A 143 9.14 -10.61 9.11
CA ILE A 143 9.04 -9.41 9.96
C ILE A 143 9.31 -9.76 11.42
N GLY A 144 8.69 -10.82 11.95
CA GLY A 144 8.92 -11.29 13.32
C GLY A 144 10.40 -11.60 13.59
N SER A 145 11.04 -12.31 12.66
CA SER A 145 12.48 -12.62 12.77
C SER A 145 13.36 -11.37 12.81
N LEU A 146 13.02 -10.30 12.07
CA LEU A 146 13.76 -9.03 12.12
C LEU A 146 13.55 -8.27 13.43
N LEU A 147 12.38 -8.43 14.05
CA LEU A 147 12.04 -7.83 15.34
C LEU A 147 12.54 -8.67 16.54
N GLY A 148 13.10 -9.85 16.30
CA GLY A 148 13.53 -10.77 17.35
C GLY A 148 12.38 -11.42 18.13
N LEU A 149 11.23 -11.61 17.47
CA LEU A 149 10.01 -12.22 18.02
C LEU A 149 9.87 -13.70 17.65
#